data_AF-A0A842XWI5-F1
#
_entry.id   AF-A0A842XWI5-F1
#
_cell.length_a   1.000
_cell.length_b   1.000
_cell.length_c   1.000
_cell.angle_alpha   90.00
_cell.angle_beta   90.00
_cell.angle_gamma   90.00
#
_symmetry.space_group_name_H-M   'P 1'
#
loop_
_entity.id
_entity.type
_entity.pdbx_description
1 polymer ?
#
loop_
_entity_poly.entity_id
_entity_poly.type
_entity_poly.pdbx_seq_one_letter_code
_entity_poly.pdbx_strand_id
1 'polypeptide(L)' 'MENRRSIRRSKPEPVARDYLNKILEAGRLAPSGGNRQPWYFIVVRGFETKRALSIGANN' A
#
# COMPACT_ATOMS: atom_id res chain seq x y z
N MET A 1 -10.83 -2.07 15.94
CA MET A 1 -11.46 -2.01 14.59
C MET A 1 -12.49 -0.88 14.48
N GLU A 2 -13.09 -0.46 15.59
CA GLU A 2 -14.26 0.45 15.67
C GLU A 2 -14.08 1.83 15.01
N ASN A 3 -12.84 2.35 14.92
CA ASN A 3 -12.57 3.68 14.35
C ASN A 3 -11.99 3.67 12.92
N ARG A 4 -11.98 2.52 12.23
CA ARG A 4 -11.40 2.42 10.89
C ARG A 4 -12.35 2.99 9.84
N ARG A 5 -11.87 3.97 9.06
CA ARG A 5 -12.57 4.57 7.92
C ARG A 5 -11.66 4.71 6.71
N SER A 6 -12.22 4.74 5.50
CA SER A 6 -11.47 5.02 4.27
C SER A 6 -11.12 6.49 4.17
N ILE A 7 -9.83 6.80 4.01
CA ILE A 7 -9.32 8.16 3.81
C ILE A 7 -9.07 8.40 2.31
N ARG A 8 -9.61 9.51 1.78
CA ARG A 8 -9.49 9.89 0.36
C ARG A 8 -8.65 11.14 0.12
N ARG A 9 -8.11 11.74 1.19
CA ARG A 9 -7.18 12.88 1.14
C ARG A 9 -6.02 12.61 2.07
N SER A 10 -4.82 12.61 1.51
CA SER A 10 -3.56 12.39 2.23
C SER A 10 -2.76 13.68 2.29
N LYS A 11 -1.87 13.79 3.27
CA LYS A 11 -0.92 14.89 3.33
C LYS A 11 0.19 14.70 2.29
N PRO A 12 0.89 15.77 1.85
CA PRO A 12 1.94 15.66 0.83
C PRO A 12 3.22 15.00 1.36
N GLU A 13 3.41 14.92 2.67
CA GLU A 13 4.63 14.34 3.24
C GLU A 13 4.74 12.85 2.91
N PRO A 14 5.92 12.39 2.48
CA PRO A 14 6.13 10.98 2.21
C PRO A 14 6.06 10.16 3.50
N VAL A 15 5.48 8.97 3.41
CA VAL A 15 5.51 8.00 4.51
C VAL A 15 6.96 7.56 4.75
N ALA A 16 7.41 7.62 6.01
CA ALA A 16 8.75 7.16 6.40
C ALA A 16 8.98 5.70 5.98
N ARG A 17 10.22 5.37 5.61
CA ARG A 17 10.57 4.03 5.09
C ARG A 17 10.29 2.93 6.12
N ASP A 18 10.54 3.18 7.39
CA ASP A 18 10.32 2.19 8.45
C ASP A 18 8.85 1.84 8.62
N TYR A 19 7.95 2.81 8.46
CA TYR A 19 6.50 2.53 8.49
C TYR A 19 6.06 1.71 7.29
N LEU A 20 6.61 1.98 6.10
CA LEU A 20 6.35 1.14 4.92
C LEU A 20 6.83 -0.30 5.16
N ASN A 21 8.04 -0.47 5.69
CA ASN A 21 8.60 -1.80 5.98
C ASN A 21 7.73 -2.57 6.98
N LYS A 22 7.26 -1.91 8.05
CA LYS A 22 6.34 -2.53 9.03
C LYS A 22 5.03 -3.00 8.39
N ILE A 23 4.46 -2.21 7.49
CA ILE A 23 3.22 -2.57 6.77
C ILE A 23 3.46 -3.76 5.82
N LEU A 24 4.55 -3.70 5.06
CA LEU A 24 4.91 -4.77 4.13
C LEU A 24 5.18 -6.08 4.86
N GLU A 25 5.87 -6.03 6.00
CA GLU A 25 6.16 -7.21 6.81
C GLU A 25 4.89 -7.83 7.40
N ALA A 26 3.95 -7.01 7.87
CA ALA A 26 2.65 -7.48 8.31
C ALA A 26 1.87 -8.18 7.18
N GLY A 27 1.93 -7.64 5.95
CA GLY A 27 1.33 -8.28 4.77
C GLY A 27 2.02 -9.59 4.38
N ARG A 28 3.35 -9.63 4.45
CA ARG A 28 4.16 -10.82 4.15
C ARG A 28 3.89 -11.98 5.12
N LEU A 29 3.72 -11.67 6.40
CA LEU A 29 3.44 -12.65 7.45
C LEU A 29 1.99 -13.15 7.49
N ALA A 30 1.10 -12.58 6.67
CA ALA A 30 -0.29 -13.03 6.60
C ALA A 30 -0.36 -14.50 6.14
N PRO A 31 -1.26 -15.32 6.74
CA PRO A 31 -1.37 -16.72 6.38
C PRO A 31 -1.79 -16.88 4.91
N SER A 32 -1.18 -17.85 4.23
CA SER A 32 -1.53 -18.23 2.86
C SER A 32 -1.66 -19.75 2.75
N GLY A 33 -2.57 -20.23 1.89
CA GLY A 33 -2.80 -21.66 1.73
C GLY A 33 -1.53 -22.39 1.27
N GLY A 34 -1.04 -23.33 2.07
CA GLY A 34 0.23 -24.02 1.83
C GLY A 34 1.46 -23.11 1.92
N ASN A 35 1.38 -21.98 2.62
CA ASN A 35 2.44 -20.97 2.72
C ASN A 35 2.97 -20.45 1.36
N ARG A 36 2.13 -20.48 0.31
CA ARG A 36 2.52 -20.09 -1.04
C ARG A 36 2.89 -18.61 -1.19
N GLN A 37 2.46 -17.77 -0.25
CA GLN A 37 2.74 -16.33 -0.22
C GLN A 37 2.53 -15.66 -1.60
N PRO A 38 1.36 -15.79 -2.24
CA PRO A 38 1.15 -15.39 -3.63
C PRO A 38 1.02 -13.88 -3.85
N TRP A 39 1.48 -13.07 -2.89
CA TRP A 39 1.32 -11.62 -2.87
C TRP A 39 2.56 -10.93 -3.44
N TYR A 40 2.34 -9.92 -4.27
CA TYR A 40 3.38 -9.01 -4.74
C TYR A 40 3.04 -7.60 -4.28
N PHE A 41 3.98 -6.95 -3.61
CA PHE A 41 3.82 -5.58 -3.17
C PHE A 41 4.73 -4.66 -3.99
N ILE A 42 4.15 -3.68 -4.68
CA ILE A 42 4.89 -2.67 -5.45
C ILE A 42 4.73 -1.32 -4.77
N VAL A 43 5.84 -0.74 -4.31
CA VAL A 43 5.84 0.57 -3.66
C VAL A 43 6.10 1.67 -4.70
N VAL A 44 5.06 2.43 -5.03
CA VAL A 44 5.17 3.55 -5.99
C VAL A 44 5.36 4.87 -5.25
N ARG A 45 6.54 5.48 -5.39
CA ARG A 45 6.87 6.79 -4.78
C ARG A 45 6.93 7.95 -5.76
N GLY A 46 7.19 7.68 -7.05
CA GLY A 46 7.26 8.69 -8.11
C GLY A 46 5.92 9.38 -8.33
N PHE A 47 5.94 10.70 -8.49
CA PHE A 47 4.74 11.51 -8.72
C PHE A 47 4.08 11.18 -10.06
N GLU A 48 4.85 11.15 -11.15
CA GLU A 48 4.35 10.84 -12.50
C GLU A 48 3.69 9.46 -12.56
N THR A 49 4.32 8.44 -11.98
CA THR A 49 3.75 7.07 -11.93
C THR A 49 2.46 7.05 -11.11
N LYS A 50 2.41 7.74 -9.96
CA LYS A 50 1.18 7.86 -9.16
C LYS A 50 0.07 8.57 -9.93
N ARG A 51 0.40 9.62 -10.68
CA ARG A 51 -0.55 10.36 -11.51
C ARG A 51 -1.12 9.47 -12.62
N ALA A 52 -0.27 8.74 -13.34
CA ALA A 52 -0.69 7.81 -14.38
C ALA A 52 -1.63 6.72 -13.84
N LEU A 53 -1.28 6.11 -12.71
CA LEU A 53 -2.13 5.12 -12.02
C LEU A 53 -3.46 5.71 -11.57
N SER A 54 -3.47 6.95 -11.06
CA SER A 54 -4.70 7.63 -10.65
C SER A 54 -5.65 7.87 -11.82
N ILE A 55 -5.13 8.17 -13.01
CA ILE A 55 -5.95 8.35 -14.21
C ILE A 55 -6.55 7.00 -14.64
N GLY A 56 -5.73 5.94 -14.69
CA GLY A 56 -6.18 4.61 -15.10
C GLY A 56 -7.14 3.93 -14.11
N ALA A 57 -7.20 4.38 -12.85
CA ALA A 57 -8.07 3.83 -11.83
C ALA A 57 -9.44 4.54 -11.71
N ASN A 58 -9.64 5.66 -12.42
CA ASN A 58 -10.95 6.31 -12.53
C ASN A 58 -11.78 5.59 -13.60
N ASN A 59 -12.68 4.71 -13.17
CA ASN A 59 -13.76 4.18 -14.01
C ASN A 59 -14.87 5.22 -14.21
#